data_AF-A0AAW2RTH1-F1
#
_entry.id   AF-A0AAW2RTH1-F1
#
_cell.length_a   1.000
_cell.length_b   1.000
_cell.length_c   1.000
_cell.angle_alpha   90.00
_cell.angle_beta   90.00
_cell.angle_gamma   90.00
#
_symmetry.space_group_name_H-M   'P 1'
#
loop_
_entity.id
_entity.type
_entity.pdbx_description
1 polymer ?
#
loop_
_entity_poly.entity_id
_entity_poly.type
_entity_poly.pdbx_seq_one_letter_code
_entity_poly.pdbx_strand_id
1 'polypeptide(L)'
;MVLSVLLKFLYPPPASVVITAMSVISFVSMSNAGWTEMKGKHMQYSKLRSAAGDGDEKKKEKAEVSSKVGMIVLYTPAFLAGVSSFFIFPLADFRFNLLRSAVTTHFFKRVFEVQTHPPYAAA
;
A
#
# COMPACT_ATOMS: atom_id res chain seq x y z
N MET A 1 -5.81 26.59 17.99
CA MET A 1 -6.83 26.43 16.93
C MET A 1 -6.44 25.41 15.87
N VAL A 2 -5.20 25.39 15.37
CA VAL A 2 -4.72 24.42 14.36
C VAL A 2 -4.90 22.95 14.80
N LEU A 3 -4.53 22.61 16.04
CA LEU A 3 -4.64 21.24 16.56
C LEU A 3 -6.09 20.74 16.62
N SER A 4 -7.05 21.62 16.91
CA SER A 4 -8.48 21.28 16.97
C SER A 4 -9.09 21.05 15.58
N VAL A 5 -8.63 21.81 14.57
CA VAL A 5 -9.02 21.60 13.17
C VAL A 5 -8.39 20.31 12.62
N LEU A 6 -7.12 20.06 12.95
CA LEU A 6 -6.44 18.80 12.62
C LEU A 6 -7.17 17.60 13.24
N LEU A 7 -7.53 17.67 14.52
CA LEU A 7 -8.27 16.59 15.19
C LEU A 7 -9.69 16.40 14.63
N LYS A 8 -10.39 17.47 14.24
CA LYS A 8 -11.68 17.37 13.52
C LYS A 8 -11.56 16.75 12.13
N PHE A 9 -10.41 16.95 11.47
CA PHE A 9 -10.11 16.32 10.18
C PHE A 9 -9.72 14.84 10.35
N LEU A 10 -8.93 14.52 11.37
CA LEU A 10 -8.43 13.18 11.65
C LEU A 10 -9.47 12.28 12.33
N TYR A 11 -10.36 12.86 13.15
CA TYR A 11 -11.50 12.23 13.83
C TYR A 11 -12.77 13.03 13.56
N PRO A 12 -13.29 12.96 12.33
CA PRO A 12 -14.57 13.57 12.07
C PRO A 12 -15.66 12.80 12.85
N PRO A 13 -16.67 13.50 13.40
CA PRO A 13 -17.80 12.87 14.09
C PRO A 13 -18.48 11.80 13.21
N PRO A 14 -19.20 10.84 13.82
CA PRO A 14 -19.70 9.67 13.10
C PRO A 14 -20.65 10.11 11.96
N ALA A 15 -20.43 9.54 10.78
CA ALA A 15 -20.87 9.97 9.44
C ALA A 15 -20.06 11.14 8.84
N SER A 16 -18.77 10.90 8.56
CA SER A 16 -17.94 11.86 7.83
C SER A 16 -17.97 11.63 6.32
N VAL A 17 -18.04 12.73 5.57
CA VAL A 17 -17.92 12.75 4.10
C VAL A 17 -16.62 12.05 3.66
N VAL A 18 -15.56 12.15 4.48
CA VAL A 18 -14.26 11.51 4.23
C VAL A 18 -14.37 9.98 4.24
N ILE A 19 -15.04 9.40 5.24
CA ILE A 19 -15.23 7.94 5.32
C ILE A 19 -16.07 7.47 4.14
N THR A 20 -17.15 8.19 3.83
CA THR A 20 -18.03 7.87 2.69
C THR A 20 -17.26 7.94 1.36
N ALA A 21 -16.46 8.99 1.15
CA ALA A 21 -15.64 9.15 -0.04
C ALA A 21 -14.60 8.01 -0.15
N MET A 22 -13.90 7.68 0.94
CA MET A 22 -12.93 6.59 0.96
C MET A 22 -13.58 5.23 0.68
N SER A 23 -14.78 4.98 1.20
CA SER A 23 -15.56 3.77 0.88
C SER A 23 -15.94 3.70 -0.60
N VAL A 24 -16.43 4.80 -1.19
CA VAL A 24 -16.78 4.85 -2.62
C VAL A 24 -15.54 4.64 -3.49
N ILE A 25 -14.42 5.28 -3.17
CA ILE A 25 -13.15 5.11 -3.88
C ILE A 25 -12.70 3.65 -3.82
N SER A 26 -12.77 3.02 -2.64
CA SER A 26 -12.38 1.63 -2.44
C SER A 26 -13.29 0.67 -3.22
N PHE A 27 -14.59 0.92 -3.20
CA PHE A 27 -15.57 0.14 -3.95
C PHE A 27 -15.32 0.23 -5.46
N VAL A 28 -15.17 1.43 -6.00
CA VAL A 28 -14.87 1.65 -7.43
C VAL A 28 -13.54 0.99 -7.82
N SER A 29 -12.51 1.11 -6.98
CA SER A 29 -11.21 0.47 -7.22
C SER A 29 -11.34 -1.06 -7.28
N MET A 30 -12.03 -1.67 -6.32
CA MET A 30 -12.22 -3.12 -6.25
C MET A 30 -13.10 -3.65 -7.38
N SER A 31 -14.19 -2.95 -7.72
CA SER A 31 -15.04 -3.29 -8.87
C SER A 31 -14.28 -3.19 -10.19
N ASN A 32 -13.46 -2.15 -10.37
CA ASN A 32 -12.63 -2.02 -11.56
C ASN A 32 -11.58 -3.13 -11.65
N ALA A 33 -10.91 -3.47 -10.54
CA ALA A 33 -9.96 -4.57 -10.48
C ALA A 33 -10.62 -5.92 -10.79
N GLY A 34 -11.79 -6.21 -10.20
CA GLY A 34 -12.57 -7.41 -10.49
C GLY A 34 -13.03 -7.48 -11.95
N TRP A 35 -13.47 -6.35 -12.52
CA TRP A 35 -13.88 -6.27 -13.92
C TRP A 35 -12.71 -6.50 -14.89
N THR A 36 -11.50 -6.00 -14.58
CA THR A 36 -10.32 -6.29 -15.38
C THR A 36 -9.89 -7.75 -15.30
N GLU A 37 -10.08 -8.39 -14.14
CA GLU A 37 -9.81 -9.81 -13.94
C GLU A 37 -10.80 -10.67 -14.76
N MET A 38 -12.10 -10.32 -14.76
CA MET A 38 -13.13 -10.99 -15.58
C MET A 38 -12.88 -10.84 -17.08
N LYS A 39 -12.30 -9.72 -17.52
CA LYS A 39 -11.90 -9.49 -18.91
C LYS A 39 -10.61 -10.22 -19.32
N GLY A 40 -10.01 -11.01 -18.43
CA GLY A 40 -8.78 -11.75 -18.70
C GLY A 40 -7.50 -10.90 -18.60
N LYS A 41 -7.60 -9.62 -18.23
CA LYS A 41 -6.44 -8.77 -17.97
C LYS A 41 -6.04 -8.91 -16.50
N HIS A 42 -5.45 -10.06 -16.19
CA HIS A 42 -5.03 -10.41 -14.84
C HIS A 42 -3.93 -9.47 -14.32
N MET A 43 -3.97 -9.19 -13.01
CA MET A 43 -2.84 -8.57 -12.32
C MET A 43 -1.57 -9.39 -12.63
N GLN A 44 -0.61 -8.72 -13.27
CA GLN A 44 0.60 -9.36 -13.78
C GLN A 44 1.50 -9.76 -12.60
N TYR A 45 1.22 -10.93 -12.02
CA TYR A 45 2.14 -11.56 -11.09
C TYR A 45 3.42 -11.89 -11.84
N SER A 46 4.60 -11.69 -11.23
CA SER A 46 5.87 -11.82 -11.95
C SER A 46 6.06 -13.21 -12.60
N LYS A 47 5.36 -14.24 -12.08
CA LYS A 47 5.36 -15.61 -12.60
C LYS A 47 4.37 -15.85 -13.76
N LEU A 48 3.32 -15.05 -13.87
CA LEU A 48 2.28 -15.21 -14.90
C LEU A 48 2.57 -14.40 -16.17
N ARG A 49 3.54 -13.49 -16.13
CA ARG A 49 3.97 -12.70 -17.28
C ARG A 49 4.64 -13.56 -18.37
N SER A 50 5.30 -14.65 -17.98
CA SER A 50 5.97 -15.56 -18.93
C SER A 50 5.01 -16.47 -19.69
N ALA A 51 3.79 -16.71 -19.17
CA ALA A 51 2.79 -17.57 -19.81
C ALA A 51 1.92 -16.85 -20.85
N ALA A 52 1.88 -15.52 -20.83
CA ALA A 52 1.08 -14.69 -21.74
C ALA A 52 1.91 -14.17 -22.95
N GLY A 53 3.05 -14.78 -23.22
CA GLY A 53 4.10 -14.25 -24.08
C GLY A 53 4.05 -14.66 -25.55
N ASP A 54 2.88 -14.96 -26.15
CA ASP A 54 2.82 -15.39 -27.56
C ASP A 54 1.74 -14.70 -28.43
N GLY A 55 1.27 -13.49 -28.09
CA GLY A 55 0.18 -12.95 -28.91
C GLY A 55 -0.23 -11.50 -28.78
N ASP A 56 0.63 -10.57 -28.35
CA ASP A 56 0.26 -9.16 -28.46
C ASP A 56 1.45 -8.23 -28.70
N GLU A 57 1.61 -7.89 -29.97
CA GLU A 57 2.50 -6.88 -30.55
C GLU A 57 2.11 -5.46 -30.13
N LYS A 58 1.96 -5.20 -28.83
CA LYS A 58 1.88 -3.83 -28.28
C LYS A 58 2.62 -3.79 -26.95
N LYS A 59 3.92 -4.09 -26.99
CA LYS A 59 4.87 -3.69 -25.94
C LYS A 59 5.01 -2.16 -25.96
N LYS A 60 3.94 -1.44 -25.60
CA LYS A 60 4.07 -0.11 -25.00
C LYS A 60 5.04 -0.29 -23.85
N GLU A 61 6.10 0.52 -23.86
CA GLU A 61 7.06 0.73 -22.78
C GLU A 61 6.33 0.72 -21.42
N LYS A 62 6.19 -0.45 -20.82
CA LYS A 62 5.78 -0.55 -19.43
C LYS A 62 7.08 -0.32 -18.68
N ALA A 63 7.27 0.91 -18.23
CA ALA A 63 8.41 1.31 -17.42
C ALA A 63 8.69 0.22 -16.38
N GLU A 64 9.75 -0.56 -16.62
CA GLU A 64 10.18 -1.61 -15.71
C GLU A 64 10.80 -0.91 -14.50
N VAL A 65 9.94 -0.56 -13.55
CA VAL A 65 10.40 -0.12 -12.24
C VAL A 65 11.10 -1.32 -11.62
N SER A 66 12.38 -1.17 -11.28
CA SER A 66 13.14 -2.19 -10.57
C SER A 66 12.33 -2.72 -9.39
N SER A 67 12.16 -4.04 -9.31
CA SER A 67 11.31 -4.68 -8.28
C SER A 67 11.67 -4.23 -6.86
N LYS A 68 12.95 -3.90 -6.61
CA LYS A 68 13.40 -3.31 -5.34
C LYS A 68 12.80 -1.93 -5.10
N VAL A 69 12.86 -1.04 -6.09
CA VAL A 69 12.34 0.32 -6.00
C VAL A 69 10.82 0.30 -5.85
N GLY A 70 10.12 -0.55 -6.61
CA GLY A 70 8.68 -0.72 -6.48
C GLY A 70 8.25 -1.19 -5.09
N MET A 71 8.97 -2.16 -4.51
CA MET A 71 8.71 -2.61 -3.14
C MET A 71 8.98 -1.49 -2.12
N ILE A 72 10.11 -0.78 -2.21
CA ILE A 72 10.43 0.31 -1.27
C ILE A 72 9.35 1.40 -1.32
N VAL A 73 8.93 1.82 -2.52
CA VAL A 73 7.90 2.86 -2.70
C VAL A 73 6.55 2.42 -2.11
N LEU A 74 6.22 1.13 -2.17
CA LEU A 74 4.96 0.61 -1.63
C LEU A 74 4.99 0.45 -0.10
N TYR A 75 6.10 -0.01 0.48
CA TYR A 75 6.19 -0.28 1.92
C TYR A 75 6.57 0.95 2.76
N THR A 76 7.32 1.90 2.20
CA THR A 76 7.79 3.10 2.93
C THR A 76 6.65 3.97 3.47
N PRO A 77 5.57 4.27 2.71
CA PRO A 77 4.44 5.04 3.23
C PRO A 77 3.76 4.36 4.42
N ALA A 78 3.64 3.03 4.41
CA ALA A 78 3.05 2.26 5.50
C ALA A 78 3.92 2.29 6.77
N PHE A 79 5.24 2.14 6.62
CA PHE A 79 6.18 2.29 7.73
C PHE A 79 6.13 3.72 8.32
N LEU A 80 6.17 4.73 7.46
CA LEU A 80 6.14 6.14 7.86
C LEU A 80 4.84 6.49 8.59
N ALA A 81 3.69 5.97 8.13
CA ALA A 81 2.41 6.11 8.83
C ALA A 81 2.42 5.44 10.22
N GLY A 82 3.05 4.28 10.36
CA GLY A 82 3.22 3.59 11.64
C GLY A 82 4.06 4.39 12.64
N VAL A 83 5.15 5.01 12.17
CA VAL A 83 6.01 5.90 12.97
C VAL A 83 5.29 7.20 13.30
N SER A 84 4.70 7.89 12.31
CA SER A 84 4.07 9.19 12.49
C SER A 84 2.93 9.15 13.50
N SER A 85 2.19 8.06 13.52
CA SER A 85 1.09 7.93 14.45
C SER A 85 1.58 8.01 15.93
N PHE A 86 2.87 7.75 16.27
CA PHE A 86 3.39 7.74 17.66
C PHE A 86 3.40 9.17 18.21
N PHE A 87 3.65 10.11 17.30
CA PHE A 87 3.64 11.53 17.57
C PHE A 87 2.22 12.10 17.60
N ILE A 88 1.31 11.54 16.79
CA ILE A 88 -0.08 12.01 16.70
C ILE A 88 -0.93 11.50 17.88
N PHE A 89 -0.68 10.28 18.38
CA PHE A 89 -1.43 9.66 19.48
C PHE A 89 -0.54 9.28 20.66
N PRO A 90 -0.10 10.28 21.45
CA PRO A 90 0.77 10.02 22.59
C PRO A 90 0.06 9.33 23.78
N LEU A 91 -1.27 9.38 23.86
CA LEU A 91 -2.07 8.77 24.95
C LEU A 91 -2.92 7.60 24.44
N ALA A 92 -2.29 6.56 23.89
CA ALA A 92 -2.98 5.33 23.51
C ALA A 92 -2.84 4.25 24.60
N ASP A 93 -3.87 3.43 24.80
CA ASP A 93 -3.83 2.31 25.74
C ASP A 93 -2.68 1.34 25.40
N PHE A 94 -2.23 0.57 26.39
CA PHE A 94 -1.16 -0.41 26.21
C PHE A 94 -1.39 -1.37 25.03
N ARG A 95 -2.65 -1.80 24.80
CA ARG A 95 -3.03 -2.65 23.67
C ARG A 95 -2.79 -1.98 22.31
N PHE A 96 -3.13 -0.70 22.20
CA PHE A 96 -2.89 0.07 20.98
C PHE A 96 -1.40 0.31 20.76
N ASN A 97 -0.63 0.58 21.81
CA ASN A 97 0.82 0.71 21.72
C ASN A 97 1.51 -0.59 21.28
N LEU A 98 1.03 -1.75 21.74
CA LEU A 98 1.52 -3.06 21.32
C LEU A 98 1.22 -3.35 19.84
N LEU A 99 -0.03 -3.15 19.41
CA LEU A 99 -0.43 -3.36 18.02
C LEU A 99 0.40 -2.49 17.07
N ARG A 100 0.50 -1.22 17.43
CA ARG A 100 1.24 -0.22 16.70
C ARG A 100 2.74 -0.52 16.60
N SER A 101 3.38 -0.91 17.70
CA SER A 101 4.80 -1.30 17.68
C SER A 101 5.01 -2.54 16.83
N ALA A 102 4.12 -3.54 16.89
CA ALA A 102 4.18 -4.73 16.05
C ALA A 102 4.06 -4.38 14.57
N VAL A 103 3.10 -3.53 14.18
CA VAL A 103 2.89 -3.10 12.80
C VAL A 103 4.10 -2.31 12.28
N THR A 104 4.62 -1.35 13.06
CA THR A 104 5.80 -0.58 12.68
C THR A 104 7.03 -1.47 12.55
N THR A 105 7.24 -2.43 13.46
CA THR A 105 8.34 -3.39 13.40
C THR A 105 8.22 -4.31 12.19
N HIS A 106 7.00 -4.75 11.86
CA HIS A 106 6.74 -5.57 10.68
C HIS A 106 7.15 -4.83 9.39
N PHE A 107 6.65 -3.61 9.18
CA PHE A 107 7.01 -2.85 7.99
C PHE A 107 8.49 -2.45 7.96
N PHE A 108 9.09 -2.16 9.11
CA PHE A 108 10.53 -1.93 9.22
C PHE A 108 11.34 -3.14 8.73
N LYS A 109 10.99 -4.35 9.17
CA LYS A 109 11.59 -5.59 8.70
C LYS A 109 11.46 -5.72 7.17
N ARG A 110 10.28 -5.44 6.61
CA ARG A 110 10.05 -5.54 5.15
C ARG A 110 10.88 -4.56 4.35
N VAL A 111 11.04 -3.32 4.81
CA VAL A 111 11.91 -2.32 4.15
C VAL A 111 13.37 -2.80 4.20
N PHE A 112 13.80 -3.34 5.33
CA PHE A 112 15.16 -3.85 5.48
C PHE A 112 15.43 -5.07 4.58
N GLU A 113 14.51 -6.04 4.52
CA GLU A 113 14.62 -7.21 3.62
C GLU A 113 14.81 -6.80 2.15
N VAL A 114 14.10 -5.76 1.70
CA VAL A 114 14.21 -5.27 0.32
C VAL A 114 15.56 -4.60 0.05
N GLN A 115 16.11 -3.91 1.05
CA GLN A 115 17.41 -3.27 0.92
C GLN A 115 18.55 -4.30 0.94
N THR A 116 18.49 -5.29 1.84
CA THR A 116 19.58 -6.23 2.09
C THR A 116 19.63 -7.42 1.12
N HIS A 117 18.49 -7.93 0.65
CA HIS A 117 18.51 -9.02 -0.33
C HIS A 117 18.68 -8.47 -1.75
N PRO A 118 19.78 -8.74 -2.47
CA PRO A 118 19.84 -8.49 -3.91
C PRO A 118 18.73 -9.29 -4.61
N PRO A 119 18.22 -8.82 -5.76
CA PRO A 119 17.29 -9.64 -6.52
C PRO A 119 18.07 -10.89 -6.93
N TYR A 120 17.63 -12.08 -6.51
CA TYR A 120 18.10 -13.30 -7.14
C TYR A 120 17.90 -13.11 -8.64
N ALA A 121 19.01 -13.17 -9.38
CA ALA A 121 19.02 -13.12 -10.83
C ALA A 121 17.94 -14.09 -11.33
N ALA A 122 16.96 -13.54 -12.06
CA ALA A 122 16.09 -14.36 -12.88
C ALA A 122 16.98 -14.99 -13.94
N ALA A 123 17.32 -16.26 -13.74
CA ALA A 123 17.82 -17.16 -14.77
C ALA A 123 16.72 -17.39 -15.82
#